data_AF-A0A1B7LJU5-F1
#
_entry.id   AF-A0A1B7LJU5-F1
#
_cell.length_a   1.000
_cell.length_b   1.000
_cell.length_c   1.000
_cell.angle_alpha   90.00
_cell.angle_beta   90.00
_cell.angle_gamma   90.00
#
_symmetry.space_group_name_H-M   'P 1'
#
loop_
_entity.id
_entity.type
_entity.pdbx_description
1 polymer ?
#
loop_
_entity_poly.entity_id
_entity_poly.type
_entity_poly.pdbx_seq_one_letter_code
_entity_poly.pdbx_strand_id
1 'polypeptide(L)'
;MHDIYTAIIQTGFNKSKRILNLGEEVILLKEPENNYDSEAISCVVPSVGKIGYVINNFRTLPIGCFSAGRIYDMFKVGIFAETKFIVNNISILKLNLESRNILNDIYKSSFSNLF
;
A
#
# COMPACT_ATOMS: atom_id res chain seq x y z
N MET A 1 -19.42 -2.78 7.83
CA MET A 1 -17.97 -2.75 8.13
C MET A 1 -17.53 -1.29 8.05
N HIS A 2 -16.71 -0.81 8.97
CA HIS A 2 -16.21 0.57 8.89
C HIS A 2 -15.09 0.64 7.85
N ASP A 3 -15.06 1.73 7.09
CA ASP A 3 -13.98 1.98 6.13
C ASP A 3 -12.64 2.08 6.86
N ILE A 4 -11.62 1.41 6.32
CA ILE A 4 -10.26 1.48 6.84
C ILE A 4 -9.44 2.37 5.91
N TYR A 5 -8.88 3.43 6.49
CA TYR A 5 -8.02 4.36 5.79
C TYR A 5 -6.57 4.19 6.25
N THR A 6 -5.65 4.28 5.30
CA THR A 6 -4.22 4.40 5.60
C THR A 6 -3.66 5.60 4.83
N ALA A 7 -2.39 5.91 5.06
CA ALA A 7 -1.73 7.00 4.37
C ALA A 7 -0.35 6.55 3.90
N ILE A 8 0.04 7.02 2.72
CA ILE A 8 1.37 6.80 2.16
C ILE A 8 2.13 8.12 2.09
N ILE A 9 3.44 8.07 2.27
CA ILE A 9 4.33 9.15 1.82
C ILE A 9 4.81 8.78 0.43
N GLN A 10 4.54 9.67 -0.54
CA GLN A 10 5.04 9.53 -1.90
C GLN A 10 6.50 9.96 -1.95
N THR A 11 7.39 8.97 -1.90
CA THR A 11 8.84 9.13 -2.01
C THR A 11 9.22 8.78 -3.44
N GLY A 12 9.62 9.79 -4.23
CA GLY A 12 10.00 9.63 -5.64
C GLY A 12 11.27 8.82 -5.82
N PHE A 13 11.24 7.52 -5.54
CA PHE A 13 12.37 6.61 -5.71
C PHE A 13 12.78 6.45 -7.19
N ASN A 14 11.91 6.81 -8.13
CA ASN A 14 12.22 6.91 -9.55
C ASN A 14 12.31 8.38 -10.00
N LYS A 15 13.07 8.62 -11.10
CA LYS A 15 13.35 9.94 -11.72
C LYS A 15 12.10 10.79 -12.04
N SER A 16 10.91 10.23 -11.94
CA SER A 16 9.63 10.91 -12.03
C SER A 16 8.95 10.87 -10.65
N LYS A 17 8.97 12.00 -9.92
CA LYS A 17 8.07 12.23 -8.77
C LYS A 17 6.63 12.19 -9.29
N ARG A 18 6.03 11.01 -9.31
CA ARG A 18 4.62 10.85 -9.67
C ARG A 18 3.78 11.11 -8.43
N ILE A 19 2.78 11.98 -8.60
CA ILE A 19 1.72 12.19 -7.63
C ILE A 19 0.53 11.34 -8.08
N LEU A 20 -0.08 10.59 -7.16
CA LEU A 20 -1.35 9.88 -7.42
C LEU A 20 -2.47 10.85 -7.79
N ASN A 21 -3.46 10.37 -8.55
CA ASN A 21 -4.71 11.10 -8.76
C ASN A 21 -5.78 10.65 -7.75
N LEU A 22 -6.79 11.50 -7.51
CA LEU A 22 -7.98 11.10 -6.76
C LEU A 22 -8.72 9.98 -7.50
N GLY A 23 -9.20 8.99 -6.75
CA GLY A 23 -9.86 7.80 -7.30
C GLY A 23 -8.91 6.77 -7.92
N GLU A 24 -7.61 7.03 -7.93
CA GLU A 24 -6.65 6.11 -8.52
C GLU A 24 -6.45 4.87 -7.63
N GLU A 25 -6.51 3.69 -8.26
CA GLU A 25 -6.24 2.41 -7.62
C GLU A 25 -4.74 2.10 -7.56
N VAL A 26 -4.30 1.60 -6.42
CA VAL A 26 -2.92 1.21 -6.15
C VAL A 26 -2.89 -0.16 -5.46
N ILE A 27 -1.71 -0.77 -5.47
CA ILE A 27 -1.45 -2.00 -4.74
C ILE A 27 -0.52 -1.70 -3.58
N LEU A 28 -0.92 -2.11 -2.37
CA LEU A 28 -0.06 -2.11 -1.20
C LEU A 28 0.57 -3.50 -1.05
N LEU A 29 1.89 -3.60 -1.11
CA LEU A 29 2.64 -4.86 -1.05
C LEU A 29 3.59 -4.86 0.15
N LYS A 30 3.58 -5.95 0.94
CA LYS A 30 4.56 -6.13 2.01
C LYS A 30 5.98 -6.24 1.44
N GLU A 31 6.93 -5.64 2.13
CA GLU A 31 8.35 -5.67 1.79
C GLU A 31 9.14 -6.13 3.03
N PRO A 32 9.02 -7.41 3.45
CA PRO A 32 9.62 -7.91 4.71
C PRO A 32 11.16 -7.86 4.70
N GLU A 33 11.77 -7.88 3.51
CA GLU A 33 13.21 -7.74 3.31
C GLU A 33 13.69 -6.28 3.36
N ASN A 34 12.83 -5.34 3.76
CA ASN A 34 13.22 -3.94 3.89
C ASN A 34 14.21 -3.77 5.04
N ASN A 35 15.36 -3.17 4.74
CA ASN A 35 16.47 -3.01 5.71
C ASN A 35 16.17 -2.10 6.91
N TYR A 36 15.06 -1.36 6.90
CA TYR A 36 14.74 -0.37 7.93
C TYR A 36 13.52 -0.74 8.77
N ASP A 37 12.52 -1.38 8.17
CA ASP A 37 11.25 -1.72 8.80
C ASP A 37 10.74 -3.06 8.26
N SER A 38 10.76 -4.11 9.08
CA SER A 38 10.27 -5.45 8.70
C SER A 38 8.76 -5.49 8.45
N GLU A 39 8.02 -4.46 8.85
CA GLU A 39 6.61 -4.26 8.57
C GLU A 39 6.37 -3.27 7.42
N ALA A 40 7.39 -2.95 6.63
CA ALA A 40 7.26 -2.05 5.50
C ALA A 40 6.21 -2.54 4.50
N ILE A 41 5.32 -1.61 4.10
CA ILE A 41 4.33 -1.83 3.05
C ILE A 41 4.56 -0.79 1.96
N SER A 42 5.03 -1.25 0.81
CA SER A 42 5.25 -0.41 -0.38
C SER A 42 3.94 -0.11 -1.09
N CYS A 43 3.83 1.08 -1.67
CA CYS A 43 2.74 1.45 -2.57
C CYS A 43 3.22 1.37 -4.02
N VAL A 44 2.54 0.55 -4.82
CA VAL A 44 2.89 0.24 -6.20
C VAL A 44 1.73 0.60 -7.11
N VAL A 45 2.05 1.27 -8.22
CA VAL A 45 1.11 1.43 -9.34
C VAL A 45 1.59 0.54 -10.48
N PRO A 46 0.77 -0.40 -10.99
CA PRO A 46 1.21 -1.42 -11.95
C PRO A 46 1.97 -0.88 -13.17
N SER A 47 1.57 0.27 -13.71
CA SER A 47 2.20 0.89 -14.89
C SER A 47 3.46 1.71 -14.58
N VAL A 48 3.77 1.98 -13.31
CA VAL A 48 4.83 2.90 -12.88
C VAL A 48 5.86 2.25 -11.96
N GLY A 49 5.43 1.29 -11.14
CA GLY A 49 6.22 0.69 -10.07
C GLY A 49 5.98 1.33 -8.71
N LYS A 50 6.95 1.19 -7.81
CA LYS A 50 6.90 1.69 -6.43
C LYS A 50 6.97 3.22 -6.41
N ILE A 51 6.02 3.84 -5.72
CA ILE A 51 5.89 5.31 -5.62
C ILE A 51 5.99 5.82 -4.18
N GLY A 52 6.00 4.93 -3.19
CA GLY A 52 5.98 5.33 -1.80
C GLY A 52 5.86 4.15 -0.83
N TYR A 53 5.69 4.49 0.44
CA TYR A 53 5.45 3.54 1.52
C TYR A 53 4.30 4.01 2.40
N VAL A 54 3.58 3.05 2.98
CA VAL A 54 2.61 3.31 4.05
C VAL A 54 3.34 3.90 5.26
N ILE A 55 2.75 4.93 5.86
CA ILE A 55 3.33 5.63 7.00
C ILE A 55 3.33 4.71 8.22
N ASN A 56 4.50 4.49 8.82
CA ASN A 56 4.64 3.79 10.09
C ASN A 56 5.08 4.70 11.26
N ASN A 57 4.87 6.02 11.14
CA ASN A 57 5.24 7.00 12.17
C ASN A 57 4.03 7.84 12.58
N PHE A 58 3.66 7.77 13.86
CA PHE A 58 2.50 8.48 14.42
C PHE A 58 2.54 10.01 14.25
N ARG A 59 3.73 10.61 14.18
CA ARG A 59 3.87 12.07 14.03
C ARG A 59 3.49 12.56 12.64
N THR A 60 3.65 11.70 11.63
CA THR A 60 3.39 12.03 10.22
C THR A 60 2.05 11.43 9.75
N LEU A 61 1.52 10.45 10.47
CA LEU A 61 0.28 9.77 10.13
C LEU A 61 -0.92 10.72 10.33
N PRO A 62 -1.75 10.95 9.30
CA PRO A 62 -2.98 11.72 9.46
C PRO A 62 -3.92 11.08 10.50
N ILE A 63 -4.57 11.92 11.32
CA ILE A 63 -5.57 11.47 12.30
C ILE A 63 -6.69 10.70 11.57
N GLY A 64 -7.08 9.55 12.12
CA GLY A 64 -8.08 8.66 11.53
C GLY A 64 -7.54 7.63 10.54
N CYS A 65 -6.23 7.67 10.22
CA CYS A 65 -5.58 6.65 9.42
C CYS A 65 -4.90 5.58 10.30
N PHE A 66 -4.78 4.37 9.75
CA PHE A 66 -3.99 3.29 10.34
C PHE A 66 -2.58 3.27 9.75
N SER A 67 -1.58 3.03 10.62
CA SER A 67 -0.18 2.90 10.22
C SER A 67 0.11 1.55 9.54
N ALA A 68 1.30 1.41 8.95
CA ALA A 68 1.73 0.15 8.33
C ALA A 68 1.61 -1.04 9.29
N GLY A 69 2.21 -0.96 10.49
CA GLY A 69 2.11 -2.03 11.48
C GLY A 69 0.69 -2.35 11.92
N ARG A 70 -0.24 -1.38 11.88
CA ARG A 70 -1.64 -1.63 12.24
C ARG A 70 -2.44 -2.36 11.15
N ILE A 71 -2.07 -2.17 9.88
CA ILE A 71 -2.73 -2.85 8.76
C ILE A 71 -1.98 -4.10 8.30
N TYR A 72 -0.78 -4.36 8.81
CA TYR A 72 0.11 -5.42 8.33
C TYR A 72 -0.55 -6.79 8.37
N ASP A 73 -1.25 -7.13 9.45
CA ASP A 73 -1.90 -8.44 9.62
C ASP A 73 -3.28 -8.54 8.93
N MET A 74 -3.76 -7.47 8.28
CA MET A 74 -5.06 -7.48 7.60
C MET A 74 -5.04 -8.26 6.27
N PHE A 75 -3.86 -8.49 5.69
CA PHE A 75 -3.65 -9.20 4.42
C PHE A 75 -2.32 -9.95 4.43
N LYS A 76 -2.14 -10.95 3.55
CA LYS A 76 -0.92 -11.79 3.56
C LYS A 76 0.20 -11.25 2.68
N VAL A 77 -0.05 -11.02 1.38
CA VAL A 77 0.95 -10.54 0.41
C VAL A 77 0.73 -9.07 0.08
N GLY A 78 -0.50 -8.74 -0.32
CA GLY A 78 -0.88 -7.37 -0.67
C GLY A 78 -2.38 -7.13 -0.61
N ILE A 79 -2.76 -5.87 -0.81
CA ILE A 79 -4.15 -5.44 -0.84
C ILE A 79 -4.31 -4.27 -1.82
N PHE A 80 -5.47 -4.18 -2.48
CA PHE A 80 -5.81 -3.03 -3.30
C PHE A 80 -6.32 -1.87 -2.42
N ALA A 81 -6.02 -0.65 -2.84
CA ALA A 81 -6.50 0.55 -2.17
C ALA A 81 -6.80 1.65 -3.20
N GLU A 82 -7.72 2.54 -2.85
CA GLU A 82 -8.12 3.66 -3.70
C GLU A 82 -7.76 4.99 -3.05
N THR A 83 -7.19 5.91 -3.81
CA THR A 83 -6.83 7.25 -3.34
C THR A 83 -8.08 8.09 -3.08
N LYS A 84 -8.33 8.48 -1.83
CA LYS A 84 -9.48 9.31 -1.46
C LYS A 84 -9.13 10.76 -1.20
N PHE A 85 -7.92 11.04 -0.71
CA PHE A 85 -7.46 12.39 -0.47
C PHE A 85 -5.96 12.51 -0.75
N ILE A 86 -5.53 13.72 -1.09
CA ILE A 86 -4.12 14.05 -1.31
C ILE A 86 -3.85 15.37 -0.60
N VAL A 87 -2.87 15.38 0.30
CA VAL A 87 -2.42 16.56 1.03
C VAL A 87 -0.90 16.61 0.92
N ASN A 88 -0.39 17.63 0.23
CA ASN A 88 1.03 17.74 -0.13
C ASN A 88 1.54 16.48 -0.86
N ASN A 89 2.46 15.73 -0.24
CA ASN A 89 3.00 14.47 -0.74
C ASN A 89 2.42 13.23 -0.03
N ILE A 90 1.38 13.40 0.79
CA ILE A 90 0.69 12.33 1.48
C ILE A 90 -0.61 12.02 0.73
N SER A 91 -0.80 10.74 0.40
CA SER A 91 -2.08 10.26 -0.12
C SER A 91 -2.76 9.40 0.94
N ILE A 92 -4.03 9.71 1.21
CA ILE A 92 -4.88 8.92 2.09
C ILE A 92 -5.67 7.94 1.21
N LEU A 93 -5.54 6.68 1.53
CA LEU A 93 -6.06 5.57 0.76
C LEU A 93 -7.13 4.83 1.55
N LYS A 94 -8.23 4.46 0.89
CA LYS A 94 -9.22 3.52 1.43
C LYS A 94 -8.83 2.11 1.03
N LEU A 95 -8.72 1.20 2.00
CA LEU A 95 -8.42 -0.21 1.73
C LEU A 95 -9.64 -0.94 1.15
N ASN A 96 -9.42 -1.74 0.11
CA ASN A 96 -10.42 -2.68 -0.40
C ASN A 96 -10.27 -4.02 0.33
N LEU A 97 -10.96 -4.20 1.46
CA LEU A 97 -10.83 -5.37 2.32
C LEU A 97 -11.31 -6.68 1.66
N GLU A 98 -12.18 -6.60 0.67
CA GLU A 98 -12.60 -7.78 -0.13
C GLU A 98 -11.45 -8.30 -0.99
N SER A 99 -10.46 -7.44 -1.31
CA SER A 99 -9.33 -7.81 -2.17
C SER A 99 -8.17 -8.52 -1.46
N ARG A 100 -8.23 -8.68 -0.13
CA ARG A 100 -7.11 -9.18 0.73
C ARG A 100 -6.56 -10.57 0.37
N ASN A 101 -7.33 -11.36 -0.37
CA ASN A 101 -6.94 -12.70 -0.81
C ASN A 101 -6.54 -12.77 -2.29
N ILE A 102 -6.92 -11.79 -3.11
CA ILE A 102 -6.73 -11.82 -4.57
C ILE A 102 -5.25 -12.05 -4.93
N LEU A 103 -4.36 -11.26 -4.33
CA LEU A 103 -2.93 -11.36 -4.62
C LEU A 103 -2.31 -12.66 -4.08
N ASN A 104 -2.85 -13.22 -3.00
CA ASN A 104 -2.39 -14.51 -2.48
C ASN A 104 -2.76 -15.64 -3.42
N ASP A 105 -3.97 -15.58 -4.00
CA ASP A 105 -4.48 -16.60 -4.91
C ASP A 105 -3.73 -16.56 -6.25
N ILE A 106 -3.43 -15.35 -6.76
CA ILE A 106 -2.55 -15.16 -7.92
C ILE A 106 -1.18 -15.78 -7.65
N TYR A 107 -0.54 -15.44 -6.52
CA TYR A 107 0.80 -15.95 -6.20
C TYR A 107 0.84 -17.48 -6.09
N LYS A 108 -0.18 -18.09 -5.48
CA LYS A 108 -0.31 -19.56 -5.40
C LYS A 108 -0.47 -20.19 -6.78
N SER A 109 -1.31 -19.60 -7.64
CA SER A 109 -1.57 -20.14 -8.99
C SER A 109 -0.33 -20.09 -9.89
N SER A 110 0.47 -19.02 -9.79
CA SER A 110 1.74 -18.92 -10.51
C SER A 110 2.73 -20.00 -10.09
N PHE A 111 2.77 -20.35 -8.79
CA PHE A 111 3.66 -21.38 -8.28
C PHE A 111 3.16 -22.80 -8.60
N SER A 112 1.84 -23.04 -8.56
CA SER A 112 1.27 -24.34 -8.92
C SER A 112 1.44 -24.67 -10.40
N ASN A 113 1.56 -23.66 -11.27
CA ASN A 113 1.81 -23.85 -12.71
C ASN A 113 3.30 -24.04 -13.04
N LEU A 114 4.20 -23.96 -12.05
CA LEU A 114 5.64 -24.17 -12.20
C LEU A 114 6.10 -25.61 -11.88
N PHE A 115 5.18 -26.48 -11.44
CA PHE A 115 5.40 -27.90 -11.13
C PHE A 115 4.31 -28.77 -11.77
#